data_AF-A0A8S9JAA6-F1
#
_entry.id   AF-A0A8S9JAA6-F1
#
_cell.length_a   1.000
_cell.length_b   1.000
_cell.length_c   1.000
_cell.angle_alpha   90.00
_cell.angle_beta   90.00
_cell.angle_gamma   90.00
#
_symmetry.space_group_name_H-M   'P 1'
#
loop_
_entity.id
_entity.type
_entity.pdbx_description
1 polymer ?
#
loop_
_entity_poly.entity_id
_entity_poly.type
_entity_poly.pdbx_seq_one_letter_code
_entity_poly.pdbx_strand_id
1 'polypeptide(L)'
;MDSQKPHQYHPPLHFVLFPFMAQGHMIPMVDIAKLLAQRGVTITIVTTPHNAGRFKNVLNRAIESGLPINLVHIDLYYQKFGLPEGQDNIDSLDSMELMVPFFKAVNMLEEPVMKLVEEMKPRPNCLISDLLLPYTSKIARTFNIPKIVFNGMSCFCILCMHILRRNLEILKSLNSDNEYFFVPSFPDRVEFTKPQVPVDADASGDWKEFMDELVEAENTSYGVILNTFQDLEAAYVEDYKEARAWKVYWTSFLVQQVRRRQSREGKQGGH
;
A
#
# COMPACT_ATOMS: atom_id res chain seq x y z
N MET A 1 36.71 37.19 -6.90
CA MET A 1 36.28 36.18 -7.89
C MET A 1 35.82 34.97 -7.10
N ASP A 2 34.56 34.96 -6.68
CA ASP A 2 33.98 33.81 -6.01
C ASP A 2 33.58 32.77 -7.05
N SER A 3 34.27 31.62 -7.02
CA SER A 3 33.97 30.47 -7.86
C SER A 3 32.60 29.91 -7.48
N GLN A 4 31.58 30.17 -8.29
CA GLN A 4 30.32 29.44 -8.25
C GLN A 4 30.61 27.95 -8.47
N LYS A 5 30.38 27.12 -7.45
CA LYS A 5 30.38 25.66 -7.59
C LYS A 5 29.24 25.30 -8.56
N PRO A 6 29.48 24.47 -9.59
CA PRO A 6 28.42 24.06 -10.50
C PRO A 6 27.35 23.32 -9.70
N HIS A 7 26.10 23.77 -9.80
CA HIS A 7 24.95 23.02 -9.31
C HIS A 7 24.95 21.65 -10.02
N GLN A 8 25.26 20.58 -9.28
CA GLN A 8 25.05 19.23 -9.78
C GLN A 8 23.56 19.05 -10.06
N TYR A 9 23.20 19.02 -11.34
CA TYR A 9 21.86 18.70 -11.78
C TYR A 9 21.63 17.20 -11.55
N HIS A 10 21.04 16.85 -10.42
CA HIS A 10 20.54 15.50 -10.21
C HIS A 10 19.23 15.36 -10.98
N PRO A 11 19.08 14.34 -11.86
CA PRO A 11 17.80 14.07 -12.49
C PRO A 11 16.74 13.84 -11.40
N PRO A 12 15.48 14.28 -11.60
CA PRO A 12 14.42 14.09 -10.63
C PRO A 12 14.27 12.61 -10.27
N LEU A 13 14.06 12.32 -8.98
CA LEU A 13 13.73 10.97 -8.53
C LEU A 13 12.46 10.49 -9.23
N HIS A 14 12.41 9.22 -9.61
CA HIS A 14 11.25 8.59 -10.23
C HIS A 14 10.72 7.45 -9.37
N PHE A 15 9.53 7.62 -8.79
CA PHE A 15 8.88 6.58 -7.99
C PHE A 15 7.69 6.00 -8.73
N VAL A 16 7.56 4.67 -8.68
CA VAL A 16 6.46 3.94 -9.32
C VAL A 16 5.54 3.38 -8.24
N LEU A 17 4.25 3.70 -8.35
CA LEU A 17 3.22 3.33 -7.39
C LEU A 17 2.34 2.22 -7.95
N PHE A 18 2.16 1.16 -7.18
CA PHE A 18 1.28 0.03 -7.48
C PHE A 18 0.19 -0.07 -6.41
N PRO A 19 -0.93 0.66 -6.55
CA PRO A 19 -2.07 0.51 -5.66
C PRO A 19 -2.80 -0.81 -5.91
N PHE A 20 -3.24 -1.47 -4.84
CA PHE A 20 -4.21 -2.54 -4.96
C PHE A 20 -5.55 -1.96 -5.40
N MET A 21 -6.25 -2.67 -6.29
CA MET A 21 -7.47 -2.19 -6.93
C MET A 21 -8.69 -2.30 -6.00
N ALA A 22 -8.65 -1.51 -4.93
CA ALA A 22 -9.72 -1.29 -3.96
C ALA A 22 -9.68 0.18 -3.52
N GLN A 23 -10.82 0.84 -3.42
CA GLN A 23 -10.86 2.30 -3.18
C GLN A 23 -10.12 2.72 -1.90
N GLY A 24 -10.22 1.93 -0.83
CA GLY A 24 -9.51 2.16 0.43
C GLY A 24 -7.98 2.16 0.31
N HIS A 25 -7.44 1.55 -0.75
CA HIS A 25 -6.00 1.49 -1.03
C HIS A 25 -5.59 2.52 -2.10
N MET A 26 -6.39 2.63 -3.15
CA MET A 26 -6.13 3.53 -4.28
C MET A 26 -6.17 5.01 -3.88
N ILE A 27 -7.17 5.42 -3.09
CA ILE A 27 -7.33 6.84 -2.70
C ILE A 27 -6.09 7.34 -1.92
N PRO A 28 -5.65 6.66 -0.83
CA PRO A 28 -4.44 7.07 -0.12
C PRO A 28 -3.19 7.07 -1.00
N MET A 29 -3.02 6.08 -1.89
CA MET A 29 -1.86 6.03 -2.77
C MET A 29 -1.84 7.15 -3.82
N VAL A 30 -3.00 7.56 -4.34
CA VAL A 30 -3.11 8.75 -5.21
C VAL A 30 -2.75 10.02 -4.45
N ASP A 31 -3.10 10.11 -3.18
CA ASP A 31 -2.70 11.25 -2.35
C ASP A 31 -1.20 11.24 -2.00
N ILE A 32 -0.62 10.07 -1.73
CA ILE A 32 0.84 9.88 -1.60
C ILE A 32 1.54 10.32 -2.89
N ALA A 33 1.04 9.90 -4.06
CA ALA A 33 1.56 10.31 -5.36
C ALA A 33 1.65 11.84 -5.47
N LYS A 34 0.55 12.54 -5.16
CA LYS A 34 0.50 14.01 -5.21
C LYS A 34 1.46 14.66 -4.22
N LEU A 35 1.58 14.14 -3.01
CA LEU A 35 2.51 14.66 -2.00
C LEU A 35 3.98 14.52 -2.40
N LEU A 36 4.34 13.42 -3.05
CA LEU A 36 5.69 13.19 -3.55
C LEU A 36 5.97 14.05 -4.78
N ALA A 37 5.00 14.15 -5.70
CA ALA A 37 5.09 15.01 -6.88
C ALA A 37 5.25 16.49 -6.52
N GLN A 38 4.57 16.97 -5.47
CA GLN A 38 4.75 18.32 -4.92
C GLN A 38 6.17 18.59 -4.39
N ARG A 39 6.94 17.54 -4.10
CA ARG A 39 8.35 17.63 -3.69
C ARG A 39 9.33 17.44 -4.86
N GLY A 40 8.83 17.45 -6.10
CA GLY A 40 9.65 17.33 -7.31
C GLY A 40 10.01 15.90 -7.69
N VAL A 41 9.38 14.88 -7.10
CA VAL A 41 9.54 13.48 -7.51
C VAL A 41 8.64 13.20 -8.71
N THR A 42 9.18 12.69 -9.80
CA THR A 42 8.38 12.14 -10.91
C THR A 42 7.65 10.89 -10.41
N ILE A 43 6.35 10.82 -10.62
CA ILE A 43 5.51 9.70 -10.18
C ILE A 43 4.95 8.98 -11.39
N THR A 44 4.98 7.66 -11.38
CA THR A 44 4.19 6.83 -12.29
C THR A 44 3.25 5.95 -11.47
N ILE A 45 1.94 6.06 -11.70
CA ILE A 45 0.94 5.18 -11.09
C ILE A 45 0.61 4.09 -12.11
N VAL A 46 0.78 2.83 -11.73
CA VAL A 46 0.43 1.67 -12.56
C VAL A 46 -0.88 1.09 -12.06
N THR A 47 -1.90 1.05 -12.91
CA THR A 47 -3.23 0.53 -12.57
C THR A 47 -3.93 0.01 -13.83
N THR A 48 -5.10 -0.60 -13.70
CA THR A 48 -5.90 -1.01 -14.86
C THR A 48 -6.69 0.17 -15.47
N PRO A 49 -7.13 0.07 -16.75
CA PRO A 49 -7.86 1.14 -17.43
C PRO A 49 -9.15 1.61 -16.72
N HIS A 50 -9.98 0.70 -16.20
CA HIS A 50 -11.23 1.12 -15.53
C HIS A 50 -10.93 1.85 -14.22
N ASN A 51 -9.95 1.36 -13.46
CA ASN A 51 -9.47 2.00 -12.24
C ASN A 51 -8.82 3.36 -12.49
N ALA A 52 -8.07 3.52 -13.59
CA ALA A 52 -7.54 4.81 -14.02
C ALA A 52 -8.67 5.85 -14.25
N GLY A 53 -9.79 5.42 -14.84
CA GLY A 53 -10.98 6.25 -15.05
C GLY A 53 -11.53 6.87 -13.76
N ARG A 54 -11.46 6.14 -12.64
CA ARG A 54 -11.98 6.60 -11.33
C ARG A 54 -11.20 7.79 -10.76
N PHE A 55 -9.92 7.91 -11.08
CA PHE A 55 -9.05 8.98 -10.58
C PHE A 55 -8.72 10.05 -11.63
N LYS A 56 -9.18 9.88 -12.88
CA LYS A 56 -8.91 10.76 -14.01
C LYS A 56 -9.04 12.24 -13.67
N ASN A 57 -10.17 12.66 -13.09
CA ASN A 57 -10.41 14.07 -12.77
C ASN A 57 -9.43 14.63 -11.72
N VAL A 58 -9.05 13.82 -10.72
CA VAL A 58 -8.14 14.24 -9.65
C VAL A 58 -6.70 14.32 -10.18
N LEU A 59 -6.28 13.33 -10.97
CA LEU A 59 -4.96 13.26 -11.56
C LEU A 59 -4.77 14.32 -12.66
N ASN A 60 -5.77 14.54 -13.52
CA ASN A 60 -5.71 15.58 -14.55
C ASN A 60 -5.48 16.96 -13.95
N ARG A 61 -6.23 17.33 -12.91
CA ARG A 61 -6.01 18.62 -12.21
C ARG A 61 -4.60 18.74 -11.62
N ALA A 62 -4.06 17.64 -11.10
CA ALA A 62 -2.70 17.61 -10.56
C ALA A 62 -1.66 17.81 -11.68
N ILE A 63 -1.83 17.12 -12.80
CA ILE A 63 -0.96 17.22 -13.98
C ILE A 63 -1.04 18.61 -14.61
N GLU A 64 -2.24 19.16 -14.78
CA GLU A 64 -2.49 20.52 -15.28
C GLU A 64 -1.87 21.60 -14.37
N SER A 65 -1.76 21.32 -13.06
CA SER A 65 -1.05 22.18 -12.11
C SER A 65 0.48 22.04 -12.17
N GLY A 66 1.02 21.24 -13.10
CA GLY A 66 2.45 21.04 -13.31
C GLY A 66 3.09 19.95 -12.46
N LEU A 67 2.31 19.10 -11.77
CA LEU A 67 2.87 17.98 -11.01
C LEU A 67 3.31 16.86 -11.97
N PRO A 68 4.54 16.33 -11.83
CA PRO A 68 5.09 15.30 -12.74
C PRO A 68 4.50 13.93 -12.41
N ILE A 69 3.24 13.71 -12.79
CA ILE A 69 2.51 12.45 -12.56
C ILE A 69 2.15 11.82 -13.90
N ASN A 70 2.53 10.56 -14.07
CA ASN A 70 2.19 9.72 -15.19
C ASN A 70 1.22 8.62 -14.72
N LEU A 71 0.32 8.23 -15.62
CA LEU A 71 -0.58 7.11 -15.42
C LEU A 71 -0.29 6.07 -16.49
N VAL A 72 0.04 4.85 -16.06
CA VAL A 72 0.34 3.73 -16.95
C VAL A 72 -0.70 2.65 -16.72
N HIS A 73 -1.20 2.10 -17.82
CA HIS A 73 -2.20 1.06 -17.78
C HIS A 73 -1.58 -0.32 -17.87
N ILE A 74 -2.15 -1.27 -17.15
CA ILE A 74 -1.88 -2.69 -17.29
C ILE A 74 -3.19 -3.46 -17.40
N ASP A 75 -3.25 -4.36 -18.37
CA ASP A 75 -4.46 -5.14 -18.63
C ASP A 75 -4.51 -6.37 -17.73
N LEU A 76 -5.66 -6.54 -17.06
CA LEU A 76 -5.93 -7.73 -16.27
C LEU A 76 -6.35 -8.88 -17.19
N TYR A 77 -5.90 -10.09 -16.88
CA TYR A 77 -6.27 -11.30 -17.64
C TYR A 77 -7.66 -11.83 -17.25
N TYR A 78 -8.72 -11.02 -17.40
CA TYR A 78 -10.08 -11.31 -16.90
C TYR A 78 -10.57 -12.73 -17.23
N GLN A 79 -10.63 -13.06 -18.52
CA GLN A 79 -11.21 -14.32 -19.01
C GLN A 79 -10.44 -15.55 -18.55
N LYS A 80 -9.11 -15.44 -18.35
CA LYS A 80 -8.28 -16.55 -17.87
C LYS A 80 -8.66 -17.01 -16.46
N PHE A 81 -9.27 -16.11 -15.68
CA PHE A 81 -9.69 -16.37 -14.30
C PHE A 81 -11.20 -16.40 -14.14
N GLY A 82 -11.97 -16.40 -15.23
CA GLY A 82 -13.44 -16.37 -15.16
C GLY A 82 -14.00 -15.06 -14.61
N LEU A 83 -13.22 -13.97 -14.65
CA LEU A 83 -13.70 -12.64 -14.28
C LEU A 83 -14.40 -11.98 -15.47
N PRO A 84 -15.53 -11.30 -15.26
CA PRO A 84 -16.13 -10.43 -16.26
C PRO A 84 -15.22 -9.25 -16.61
N GLU A 85 -15.28 -8.79 -17.85
CA GLU A 85 -14.52 -7.61 -18.29
C GLU A 85 -14.98 -6.37 -17.52
N GLY A 86 -14.02 -5.57 -17.02
CA GLY A 86 -14.30 -4.40 -16.20
C GLY A 86 -14.50 -4.67 -14.71
N GLN A 87 -14.49 -5.93 -14.28
CA GLN A 87 -14.44 -6.31 -12.86
C GLN A 87 -13.00 -6.38 -12.36
N ASP A 88 -12.29 -5.25 -12.47
CA ASP A 88 -10.91 -5.08 -12.03
C ASP A 88 -10.79 -4.33 -10.69
N ASN A 89 -11.89 -4.14 -9.95
CA ASN A 89 -11.90 -3.55 -8.61
C ASN A 89 -12.70 -4.43 -7.63
N ILE A 90 -12.29 -4.47 -6.36
CA ILE A 90 -13.03 -5.18 -5.30
C ILE A 90 -14.49 -4.73 -5.22
N ASP A 91 -14.76 -3.43 -5.38
CA ASP A 91 -16.12 -2.89 -5.27
C ASP A 91 -17.00 -3.13 -6.50
N SER A 92 -16.44 -3.67 -7.59
CA SER A 92 -17.17 -4.02 -8.81
C SER A 92 -17.37 -5.53 -8.99
N LEU A 93 -16.91 -6.36 -8.05
CA LEU A 93 -17.15 -7.80 -8.07
C LEU A 93 -18.61 -8.10 -7.76
N ASP A 94 -19.24 -8.94 -8.59
CA ASP A 94 -20.66 -9.31 -8.42
C ASP A 94 -20.93 -10.20 -7.19
N SER A 95 -19.90 -10.91 -6.70
CA SER A 95 -20.02 -11.80 -5.56
C SER A 95 -18.68 -12.02 -4.85
N MET A 96 -18.75 -12.49 -3.59
CA MET A 96 -17.56 -12.85 -2.81
C MET A 96 -16.83 -14.07 -3.39
N GLU A 97 -17.50 -14.90 -4.20
CA GLU A 97 -16.88 -16.06 -4.85
C GLU A 97 -15.80 -15.64 -5.87
N LEU A 98 -15.92 -14.43 -6.43
CA LEU A 98 -14.96 -13.86 -7.39
C LEU A 98 -13.69 -13.28 -6.71
N MET A 99 -13.66 -13.19 -5.38
CA MET A 99 -12.50 -12.64 -4.65
C MET A 99 -11.21 -13.45 -4.91
N VAL A 100 -11.28 -14.78 -4.83
CA VAL A 100 -10.11 -15.64 -5.04
C VAL A 100 -9.63 -15.59 -6.51
N PRO A 101 -10.50 -15.74 -7.53
CA PRO A 101 -10.14 -15.49 -8.92
C PRO A 101 -9.51 -14.11 -9.16
N PHE A 102 -10.04 -13.08 -8.51
CA PHE A 102 -9.53 -11.72 -8.59
C PHE A 102 -8.09 -11.60 -8.07
N PHE A 103 -7.80 -12.11 -6.86
CA PHE A 103 -6.45 -12.12 -6.33
C PHE A 103 -5.47 -12.90 -7.23
N LYS A 104 -5.91 -14.04 -7.79
CA LYS A 104 -5.10 -14.82 -8.75
C LYS A 104 -4.81 -14.01 -10.01
N ALA A 105 -5.82 -13.35 -10.59
CA ALA A 105 -5.65 -12.54 -11.79
C ALA A 105 -4.68 -11.37 -11.56
N VAL A 106 -4.78 -10.68 -10.43
CA VAL A 106 -3.93 -9.55 -10.07
C VAL A 106 -2.47 -9.98 -9.88
N ASN A 107 -2.22 -11.12 -9.25
CA ASN A 107 -0.85 -11.61 -9.01
C ASN A 107 -0.20 -12.23 -10.25
N MET A 108 -0.98 -12.55 -11.28
CA MET A 108 -0.45 -12.92 -12.60
C MET A 108 0.08 -11.75 -13.41
N LEU A 109 -0.02 -10.51 -12.90
CA LEU A 109 0.55 -9.32 -13.52
C LEU A 109 2.07 -9.23 -13.34
N GLU A 110 2.73 -10.18 -12.67
CA GLU A 110 4.18 -10.13 -12.43
C GLU A 110 4.99 -9.91 -13.72
N GLU A 111 4.83 -10.78 -14.71
CA GLU A 111 5.56 -10.72 -15.98
C GLU A 111 5.31 -9.41 -16.76
N PRO A 112 4.05 -8.99 -17.02
CA PRO A 112 3.80 -7.74 -17.72
C PRO A 112 4.30 -6.50 -16.94
N VAL A 113 4.21 -6.50 -15.60
CA VAL A 113 4.79 -5.41 -14.78
C VAL A 113 6.32 -5.44 -14.83
N MET A 114 6.94 -6.63 -14.84
CA MET A 114 8.39 -6.76 -14.92
C MET A 114 8.92 -6.13 -16.20
N LYS A 115 8.30 -6.46 -17.34
CA LYS A 115 8.61 -5.86 -18.63
C LYS A 115 8.38 -4.35 -18.63
N LEU A 116 7.26 -3.89 -18.06
CA LEU A 116 6.97 -2.47 -17.93
C LEU A 116 8.07 -1.72 -17.16
N VAL A 117 8.54 -2.27 -16.04
CA VAL A 117 9.61 -1.67 -15.22
C VAL A 117 10.95 -1.66 -15.97
N GLU A 118 11.26 -2.70 -16.74
CA GLU A 118 12.47 -2.78 -17.56
C GLU A 118 12.54 -1.68 -18.63
N GLU A 119 11.41 -1.46 -19.32
CA GLU A 119 11.29 -0.51 -20.42
C GLU A 119 11.20 0.95 -19.94
N MET A 120 10.89 1.16 -18.65
CA MET A 120 10.58 2.47 -18.10
C MET A 120 11.78 3.43 -18.11
N LYS A 121 11.54 4.66 -18.61
CA LYS A 121 12.50 5.77 -18.63
C LYS A 121 11.87 7.03 -18.02
N PRO A 122 12.55 7.70 -17.06
CA PRO A 122 13.79 7.29 -16.40
C PRO A 122 13.60 6.01 -15.59
N ARG A 123 14.70 5.28 -15.31
CA ARG A 123 14.64 4.06 -14.49
C ARG A 123 14.06 4.41 -13.12
N PRO A 124 13.14 3.60 -12.55
CA PRO A 124 12.60 3.87 -11.23
C PRO A 124 13.69 3.86 -10.15
N ASN A 125 13.65 4.84 -9.26
CA ASN A 125 14.50 4.92 -8.08
C ASN A 125 13.88 4.20 -6.87
N CYS A 126 12.55 4.04 -6.85
CA CYS A 126 11.81 3.36 -5.78
C CYS A 126 10.50 2.80 -6.32
N LEU A 127 10.12 1.62 -5.84
CA LEU A 127 8.75 1.11 -5.98
C LEU A 127 8.01 1.34 -4.67
N ILE A 128 6.79 1.88 -4.74
CA ILE A 128 5.86 1.94 -3.61
C ILE A 128 4.69 1.05 -3.99
N SER A 129 4.53 -0.08 -3.30
CA SER A 129 3.57 -1.10 -3.70
C SER A 129 2.70 -1.51 -2.54
N ASP A 130 1.42 -1.73 -2.82
CA ASP A 130 0.49 -2.28 -1.84
C ASP A 130 0.97 -3.65 -1.34
N LEU A 131 0.70 -3.92 -0.05
CA LEU A 131 1.01 -5.22 0.56
C LEU A 131 0.40 -6.38 -0.25
N LEU A 132 -0.82 -6.21 -0.78
CA LEU A 132 -1.57 -7.24 -1.52
C LEU A 132 -1.01 -7.56 -2.92
N LEU A 133 0.12 -6.94 -3.30
CA LEU A 133 0.83 -7.16 -4.56
C LEU A 133 2.25 -7.71 -4.31
N PRO A 134 2.40 -8.89 -3.67
CA PRO A 134 3.70 -9.43 -3.26
C PRO A 134 4.69 -9.63 -4.41
N TYR A 135 4.20 -9.93 -5.63
CA TYR A 135 5.02 -10.10 -6.84
C TYR A 135 5.95 -8.91 -7.12
N THR A 136 5.55 -7.69 -6.72
CA THR A 136 6.38 -6.48 -6.87
C THR A 136 7.69 -6.56 -6.09
N SER A 137 7.79 -7.40 -5.06
CA SER A 137 9.05 -7.67 -4.34
C SER A 137 10.06 -8.37 -5.23
N LYS A 138 9.63 -9.33 -6.05
CA LYS A 138 10.51 -10.02 -7.00
C LYS A 138 11.03 -9.05 -8.05
N ILE A 139 10.16 -8.21 -8.60
CA ILE A 139 10.52 -7.15 -9.57
C ILE A 139 11.55 -6.19 -8.97
N ALA A 140 11.30 -5.71 -7.74
CA ALA A 140 12.23 -4.83 -7.01
C ALA A 140 13.62 -5.47 -6.87
N ARG A 141 13.70 -6.75 -6.49
CA ARG A 141 14.97 -7.49 -6.37
C ARG A 141 15.65 -7.67 -7.72
N THR A 142 14.93 -8.10 -8.75
CA THR A 142 15.46 -8.32 -10.10
C THR A 142 16.15 -7.07 -10.65
N PHE A 143 15.53 -5.91 -10.48
CA PHE A 143 16.09 -4.64 -10.94
C PHE A 143 16.89 -3.90 -9.88
N ASN A 144 17.17 -4.48 -8.71
CA ASN A 144 17.86 -3.82 -7.60
C ASN A 144 17.31 -2.40 -7.30
N ILE A 145 15.98 -2.29 -7.18
CA ILE A 145 15.25 -1.06 -6.86
C ILE A 145 14.73 -1.20 -5.42
N PRO A 146 14.92 -0.21 -4.52
CA PRO A 146 14.31 -0.27 -3.20
C PRO A 146 12.79 -0.29 -3.31
N LYS A 147 12.15 -1.19 -2.56
CA LYS A 147 10.69 -1.29 -2.45
C LYS A 147 10.23 -0.80 -1.09
N ILE A 148 9.25 0.10 -1.08
CA ILE A 148 8.49 0.48 0.10
C ILE A 148 7.10 -0.16 0.00
N VAL A 149 6.66 -0.83 1.05
CA VAL A 149 5.31 -1.40 1.13
C VAL A 149 4.34 -0.35 1.63
N PHE A 150 3.17 -0.25 1.02
CA PHE A 150 2.05 0.53 1.56
C PHE A 150 1.06 -0.42 2.25
N ASN A 151 0.63 -0.05 3.46
CA ASN A 151 -0.43 -0.74 4.16
C ASN A 151 -1.55 0.25 4.52
N GLY A 152 -2.74 -0.01 3.99
CA GLY A 152 -3.92 0.84 4.18
C GLY A 152 -4.61 0.68 5.54
N MET A 153 -4.21 -0.32 6.34
CA MET A 153 -4.77 -0.59 7.66
C MET A 153 -4.18 0.34 8.74
N SER A 154 -4.84 0.39 9.90
CA SER A 154 -4.33 1.11 11.06
C SER A 154 -3.11 0.42 11.67
N CYS A 155 -2.27 1.17 12.40
CA CYS A 155 -1.08 0.60 13.02
C CYS A 155 -1.45 -0.44 14.09
N PHE A 156 -2.57 -0.22 14.80
CA PHE A 156 -3.16 -1.21 15.71
C PHE A 156 -3.34 -2.57 15.04
N CYS A 157 -4.01 -2.60 13.88
CA CYS A 157 -4.35 -3.83 13.18
C CYS A 157 -3.08 -4.54 12.70
N ILE A 158 -2.13 -3.78 12.15
CA ILE A 158 -0.89 -4.32 11.58
C ILE A 158 -0.01 -4.90 12.68
N LEU A 159 0.12 -4.23 13.83
CA LEU A 159 0.86 -4.75 14.98
C LEU A 159 0.20 -6.02 15.52
N CYS A 160 -1.14 -6.04 15.64
CA CYS A 160 -1.89 -7.23 16.06
C CYS A 160 -1.61 -8.41 15.12
N MET A 161 -1.71 -8.20 13.80
CA MET A 161 -1.37 -9.22 12.80
C MET A 161 0.07 -9.69 12.91
N HIS A 162 1.02 -8.77 13.11
CA HIS A 162 2.44 -9.10 13.26
C HIS A 162 2.68 -10.01 14.45
N ILE A 163 2.11 -9.69 15.61
CA ILE A 163 2.23 -10.47 16.84
C ILE A 163 1.60 -11.85 16.65
N LEU A 164 0.36 -11.93 16.16
CA LEU A 164 -0.35 -13.20 16.01
C LEU A 164 0.31 -14.13 14.98
N ARG A 165 0.83 -13.59 13.88
CA ARG A 165 1.59 -14.39 12.88
C ARG A 165 2.85 -15.02 13.46
N ARG A 166 3.44 -14.41 14.50
CA ARG A 166 4.62 -14.95 15.21
C ARG A 166 4.25 -15.88 16.37
N ASN A 167 2.98 -15.91 16.77
CA ASN A 167 2.47 -16.68 17.90
C ASN A 167 1.20 -17.45 17.50
N LEU A 168 1.25 -18.16 16.37
CA LEU A 168 0.08 -18.85 15.78
C LEU A 168 -0.48 -19.95 16.71
N GLU A 169 0.32 -20.47 17.63
CA GLU A 169 -0.10 -21.42 18.65
C GLU A 169 -1.20 -20.87 19.56
N ILE A 170 -1.30 -19.56 19.74
CA ILE A 170 -2.41 -18.93 20.46
C ILE A 170 -3.72 -19.27 19.77
N LEU A 171 -3.79 -19.07 18.44
CA LEU A 171 -5.00 -19.35 17.66
C LEU A 171 -5.29 -20.85 17.51
N LYS A 172 -4.26 -21.69 17.55
CA LYS A 172 -4.37 -23.16 17.44
C LYS A 172 -4.74 -23.85 18.74
N SER A 173 -4.53 -23.20 19.89
CA SER A 173 -4.80 -23.77 21.22
C SER A 173 -6.20 -23.45 21.75
N LEU A 174 -6.97 -22.61 21.05
CA LEU A 174 -8.35 -22.30 21.39
C LEU A 174 -9.24 -23.53 21.23
N ASN A 175 -10.13 -23.75 22.20
CA ASN A 175 -11.07 -24.86 22.24
C ASN A 175 -12.32 -24.60 21.39
N SER A 176 -12.62 -23.34 21.08
CA SER A 176 -13.75 -22.97 20.22
C SER A 176 -13.59 -21.58 19.60
N ASP A 177 -14.34 -21.30 18.53
CA ASP A 177 -14.37 -19.98 17.87
C ASP A 177 -14.99 -18.86 18.72
N ASN A 178 -15.62 -19.19 19.85
CA ASN A 178 -16.18 -18.21 20.79
C ASN A 178 -15.27 -17.95 22.00
N GLU A 179 -14.13 -18.64 22.09
CA GLU A 179 -13.16 -18.44 23.15
C GLU A 179 -12.40 -17.13 22.93
N TYR A 180 -12.39 -16.27 23.95
CA TYR A 180 -11.64 -15.03 23.94
C TYR A 180 -10.18 -15.27 24.33
N PHE A 181 -9.26 -14.58 23.66
CA PHE A 181 -7.85 -14.57 23.99
C PHE A 181 -7.29 -13.16 23.96
N PHE A 182 -6.20 -12.94 24.70
CA PHE A 182 -5.45 -11.69 24.69
C PHE A 182 -4.35 -11.71 23.63
N VAL A 183 -4.11 -10.57 22.98
CA VAL A 183 -2.92 -10.38 22.15
C VAL A 183 -1.72 -10.11 23.09
N PRO A 184 -0.68 -10.96 23.10
CA PRO A 184 0.45 -10.78 24.00
C PRO A 184 1.28 -9.56 23.59
N SER A 185 1.91 -8.89 24.56
CA SER A 185 2.84 -7.77 24.31
C SER A 185 2.25 -6.68 23.41
N PHE A 186 0.96 -6.41 23.55
CA PHE A 186 0.25 -5.37 22.83
C PHE A 186 0.04 -4.15 23.74
N PRO A 187 0.07 -2.90 23.23
CA PRO A 187 -0.02 -1.70 24.07
C PRO A 187 -1.21 -1.67 25.02
N ASP A 188 -2.37 -2.08 24.51
CA ASP A 188 -3.62 -2.15 25.27
C ASP A 188 -4.02 -3.61 25.52
N ARG A 189 -4.70 -3.84 26.65
CA ARG A 189 -5.29 -5.14 26.95
C ARG A 189 -6.58 -5.32 26.15
N VAL A 190 -6.45 -5.93 24.98
CA VAL A 190 -7.56 -6.25 24.06
C VAL A 190 -7.81 -7.75 23.99
N GLU A 191 -9.07 -8.13 23.83
CA GLU A 191 -9.51 -9.51 23.68
C GLU A 191 -10.21 -9.68 22.33
N PHE A 192 -9.95 -10.80 21.67
CA PHE A 192 -10.61 -11.20 20.44
C PHE A 192 -11.02 -12.66 20.50
N THR A 193 -11.98 -13.04 19.68
CA THR A 193 -12.18 -14.42 19.28
C THR A 193 -11.45 -14.73 17.98
N LYS A 194 -11.24 -16.02 17.68
CA LYS A 194 -10.53 -16.44 16.45
C LYS A 194 -11.12 -15.83 15.15
N PRO A 195 -12.45 -15.75 14.94
CA PRO A 195 -13.02 -15.12 13.75
C PRO A 195 -12.87 -13.59 13.68
N GLN A 196 -12.50 -12.92 14.79
CA GLN A 196 -12.39 -11.46 14.84
C GLN A 196 -11.01 -10.94 14.43
N VAL A 197 -10.01 -11.81 14.28
CA VAL A 197 -8.65 -11.41 13.90
C VAL A 197 -8.35 -11.70 12.43
N PRO A 198 -7.66 -10.80 11.72
CA PRO A 198 -7.32 -10.96 10.31
C PRO A 198 -6.07 -11.86 10.10
N VAL A 199 -5.99 -12.96 10.84
CA VAL A 199 -4.92 -13.96 10.75
C VAL A 199 -5.54 -15.34 10.69
N ASP A 200 -5.32 -16.02 9.56
CA ASP A 200 -5.79 -17.38 9.35
C ASP A 200 -4.70 -18.39 9.76
N ALA A 201 -4.89 -19.02 10.92
CA ALA A 201 -3.96 -20.03 11.44
C ALA A 201 -4.10 -21.41 10.76
N ASP A 202 -5.20 -21.62 10.01
CA ASP A 202 -5.55 -22.87 9.34
C ASP A 202 -5.36 -22.78 7.82
N ALA A 203 -4.80 -21.65 7.33
CA ALA A 203 -4.49 -21.44 5.93
C ALA A 203 -3.68 -22.62 5.35
N SER A 204 -4.09 -23.10 4.18
CA SER A 204 -3.46 -24.23 3.50
C SER A 204 -3.44 -24.03 1.97
N GLY A 205 -2.63 -24.82 1.27
CA GLY A 205 -2.46 -24.75 -0.18
C GLY A 205 -2.04 -23.36 -0.69
N ASP A 206 -2.52 -23.00 -1.88
CA ASP A 206 -2.25 -21.71 -2.55
C ASP A 206 -2.48 -20.49 -1.64
N TRP A 207 -3.47 -20.55 -0.74
CA TRP A 207 -3.80 -19.43 0.14
C TRP A 207 -2.71 -19.20 1.20
N LYS A 208 -2.16 -20.27 1.77
CA LYS A 208 -1.03 -20.16 2.69
C LYS A 208 0.20 -19.61 1.99
N GLU A 209 0.51 -20.11 0.80
CA GLU A 209 1.64 -19.63 0.00
C GLU A 209 1.52 -18.13 -0.28
N PHE A 210 0.33 -17.67 -0.69
CA PHE A 210 0.05 -16.25 -0.87
C PHE A 210 0.26 -15.44 0.42
N MET A 211 -0.28 -15.91 1.55
CA MET A 211 -0.10 -15.22 2.84
C MET A 211 1.37 -15.16 3.29
N ASP A 212 2.14 -16.22 3.05
CA ASP A 212 3.58 -16.27 3.32
C ASP A 212 4.32 -15.25 2.43
N GLU A 213 3.93 -15.12 1.15
CA GLU A 213 4.48 -14.11 0.25
C GLU A 213 4.18 -12.67 0.71
N LEU A 214 2.99 -12.39 1.26
CA LEU A 214 2.67 -11.08 1.83
C LEU A 214 3.61 -10.75 3.00
N VAL A 215 3.81 -11.70 3.92
CA VAL A 215 4.69 -11.53 5.08
C VAL A 215 6.13 -11.31 4.63
N GLU A 216 6.61 -12.09 3.67
CA GLU A 216 7.96 -11.97 3.14
C GLU A 216 8.15 -10.65 2.37
N ALA A 217 7.16 -10.23 1.59
CA ALA A 217 7.16 -8.96 0.88
C ALA A 217 7.23 -7.77 1.84
N GLU A 218 6.53 -7.85 2.98
CA GLU A 218 6.65 -6.86 4.04
C GLU A 218 8.06 -6.91 4.64
N ASN A 219 8.53 -8.06 5.14
CA ASN A 219 9.84 -8.24 5.82
C ASN A 219 11.05 -7.80 5.00
N THR A 220 11.04 -8.07 3.69
CA THR A 220 12.16 -7.74 2.79
C THR A 220 12.10 -6.33 2.23
N SER A 221 11.03 -5.57 2.50
CA SER A 221 10.92 -4.19 2.05
C SER A 221 11.98 -3.27 2.66
N TYR A 222 12.35 -2.23 1.91
CA TYR A 222 13.19 -1.14 2.39
C TYR A 222 12.50 -0.35 3.51
N GLY A 223 11.17 -0.27 3.47
CA GLY A 223 10.35 0.21 4.57
C GLY A 223 8.86 0.13 4.28
N VAL A 224 8.06 0.60 5.23
CA VAL A 224 6.60 0.53 5.19
C VAL A 224 6.01 1.94 5.31
N ILE A 225 5.02 2.27 4.49
CA ILE A 225 4.16 3.44 4.64
C ILE A 225 2.85 3.00 5.28
N LEU A 226 2.53 3.62 6.41
CA LEU A 226 1.27 3.44 7.13
C LEU A 226 0.35 4.65 6.93
N ASN A 227 -0.94 4.38 6.72
CA ASN A 227 -1.98 5.41 6.68
C ASN A 227 -2.44 5.80 8.11
N THR A 228 -1.51 6.31 8.92
CA THR A 228 -1.75 6.72 10.31
C THR A 228 -0.99 8.03 10.64
N PHE A 229 -1.18 8.56 11.86
CA PHE A 229 -0.38 9.65 12.41
C PHE A 229 -0.09 9.44 13.90
N GLN A 230 1.03 9.98 14.35
CA GLN A 230 1.56 9.71 15.68
C GLN A 230 0.57 10.02 16.82
N ASP A 231 -0.14 11.15 16.75
CA ASP A 231 -1.09 11.54 17.80
C ASP A 231 -2.31 10.59 17.90
N LEU A 232 -2.56 9.74 16.89
CA LEU A 232 -3.67 8.78 16.90
C LEU A 232 -3.29 7.46 17.57
N GLU A 233 -2.12 6.91 17.22
CA GLU A 233 -1.72 5.53 17.55
C GLU A 233 -0.28 5.46 18.06
N ALA A 234 0.15 6.42 18.91
CA ALA A 234 1.55 6.61 19.29
C ALA A 234 2.24 5.32 19.76
N ALA A 235 1.65 4.61 20.72
CA ALA A 235 2.21 3.39 21.28
C ALA A 235 2.33 2.27 20.22
N TYR A 236 1.30 2.10 19.40
CA TYR A 236 1.30 1.11 18.31
C TYR A 236 2.36 1.40 17.24
N VAL A 237 2.56 2.68 16.90
CA VAL A 237 3.57 3.12 15.95
C VAL A 237 4.98 2.91 16.49
N GLU A 238 5.19 3.13 17.79
CA GLU A 238 6.47 2.88 18.46
C GLU A 238 6.81 1.39 18.47
N ASP A 239 5.91 0.54 18.97
CA ASP A 239 6.09 -0.91 19.00
C ASP A 239 6.28 -1.50 17.60
N TYR A 240 5.51 -1.03 16.61
CA TYR A 240 5.67 -1.51 15.23
C TYR A 240 6.99 -1.03 14.60
N LYS A 241 7.50 0.16 14.94
CA LYS A 241 8.85 0.58 14.50
C LYS A 241 9.93 -0.34 15.06
N GLU A 242 9.85 -0.70 16.34
CA GLU A 242 10.79 -1.63 16.96
C GLU A 242 10.75 -2.99 16.27
N ALA A 243 9.54 -3.54 16.08
CA ALA A 243 9.32 -4.80 15.37
C ALA A 243 9.85 -4.80 13.92
N ARG A 244 9.95 -3.61 13.31
CA ARG A 244 10.37 -3.40 11.91
C ARG A 244 11.76 -2.78 11.77
N ALA A 245 12.57 -2.78 12.82
CA ALA A 245 13.92 -2.20 12.83
C ALA A 245 13.94 -0.75 12.27
N TRP A 246 12.98 0.07 12.69
CA TRP A 246 12.85 1.50 12.37
C TRP A 246 12.56 1.85 10.90
N LYS A 247 12.19 0.86 10.08
CA LYS A 247 11.84 1.06 8.67
C LYS A 247 10.37 1.44 8.45
N VAL A 248 9.79 2.27 9.31
CA VAL A 248 8.38 2.67 9.25
C VAL A 248 8.26 4.17 9.00
N TYR A 249 7.60 4.50 7.91
CA TYR A 249 7.20 5.84 7.50
C TYR A 249 5.67 5.94 7.65
N TRP A 250 5.16 7.12 8.00
CA TRP A 250 3.72 7.34 8.10
C TRP A 250 3.29 8.54 7.29
N THR A 251 2.11 8.44 6.68
CA THR A 251 1.50 9.54 5.95
C THR A 251 0.50 10.22 6.86
N SER A 252 0.84 11.40 7.39
CA SER A 252 -0.06 12.24 8.21
C SER A 252 -1.24 12.88 7.43
N PHE A 253 -1.66 12.27 6.32
CA PHE A 253 -2.41 12.97 5.28
C PHE A 253 -3.84 13.35 5.68
N LEU A 254 -4.57 12.51 6.41
CA LEU A 254 -5.93 12.84 6.87
C LEU A 254 -5.94 14.11 7.74
N VAL A 255 -4.94 14.29 8.60
CA VAL A 255 -4.83 15.48 9.46
C VAL A 255 -4.43 16.73 8.65
N GLN A 256 -3.58 16.59 7.63
CA GLN A 256 -3.18 17.76 6.83
C GLN A 256 -4.30 18.28 5.93
N GLN A 257 -5.17 17.43 5.39
CA GLN A 257 -6.35 17.90 4.65
C GLN A 257 -7.39 18.55 5.57
N VAL A 258 -7.65 17.97 6.75
CA VAL A 258 -8.57 18.56 7.74
C VAL A 258 -8.03 19.91 8.23
N ARG A 259 -6.74 19.99 8.59
CA ARG A 259 -6.10 21.27 8.99
C ARG A 259 -6.09 22.30 7.87
N ARG A 260 -5.90 21.90 6.61
CA ARG A 260 -5.97 22.81 5.44
C ARG A 260 -7.40 23.26 5.12
N ARG A 261 -8.42 22.45 5.40
CA ARG A 261 -9.84 22.84 5.29
C ARG A 261 -10.25 23.79 6.41
N GLN A 262 -9.96 23.44 7.67
CA GLN A 262 -10.26 24.29 8.83
C GLN A 262 -9.53 25.64 8.79
N SER A 263 -8.29 25.70 8.31
CA SER A 263 -7.56 26.98 8.14
C SER A 263 -8.05 27.84 6.97
N ARG A 264 -8.77 27.26 5.99
CA ARG A 264 -9.43 28.01 4.90
C ARG A 264 -10.79 28.55 5.33
N GLU A 265 -11.56 27.77 6.10
CA GLU A 265 -12.84 28.20 6.67
C GLU A 265 -12.67 29.27 7.76
N GLY A 266 -11.64 29.15 8.60
CA GLY A 266 -11.30 30.17 9.62
C GLY A 266 -10.80 31.51 9.06
N LYS A 267 -10.46 31.59 7.77
CA LYS A 267 -10.08 32.85 7.09
C LYS A 267 -11.23 33.53 6.35
N GLN A 268 -12.37 32.84 6.15
CA GLN A 268 -13.54 33.40 5.47
C GLN A 268 -14.63 33.91 6.44
N GLY A 269 -14.54 33.59 7.74
CA GLY A 269 -15.51 34.02 8.76
C GLY A 269 -15.13 35.29 9.55
N GLY A 270 -14.18 36.08 9.07
CA GLY A 270 -13.67 37.27 9.77
C GLY A 270 -13.76 38.53 8.93
N HIS A 271 -14.97 38.95 8.55
CA HIS A 271 -15.33 40.30 8.13
C HIS A 271 -16.60 40.73 8.85
#